data_AF-A0A1H3I4F9-F1
#
_entry.id   AF-A0A1H3I4F9-F1
#
_cell.length_a   1.000
_cell.length_b   1.000
_cell.length_c   1.000
_cell.angle_alpha   90.00
_cell.angle_beta   90.00
_cell.angle_gamma   90.00
#
_symmetry.space_group_name_H-M   'P 1'
#
loop_
_entity.id
_entity.type
_entity.pdbx_description
1 polymer ?
#
loop_
_entity_poly.entity_id
_entity_poly.type
_entity_poly.pdbx_seq_one_letter_code
_entity_poly.pdbx_strand_id
1 'polypeptide(L)' 'MSPKLLDPRPYFADLADPRRETRNKLHSLHDILMIVLCAVLSGIEDWVGMETFGKEKEAWLRTFLTLANGIPA' A
#
# COMPACT_ATOMS: atom_id res chain seq x y z
N MET A 1 -25.30 2.01 -17.60
CA MET A 1 -23.86 1.77 -17.87
C MET A 1 -23.17 1.75 -16.52
N SER A 2 -22.66 0.60 -16.06
CA SER A 2 -21.89 0.57 -14.81
C SER A 2 -20.56 1.31 -15.04
N PRO A 3 -20.15 2.21 -14.13
CA PRO A 3 -18.86 2.86 -14.26
C PRO A 3 -17.76 1.79 -14.28
N LYS A 4 -16.83 1.88 -15.24
CA LYS A 4 -15.59 1.10 -15.18
C LYS A 4 -14.78 1.64 -14.02
N LEU A 5 -14.64 0.85 -12.96
CA LEU A 5 -13.68 1.16 -11.90
C LEU A 5 -12.28 1.05 -12.50
N LEU A 6 -11.51 2.12 -12.39
CA LEU A 6 -10.12 2.15 -12.82
C LEU A 6 -9.27 1.44 -11.77
N ASP A 7 -8.33 0.62 -12.22
CA ASP A 7 -7.30 0.06 -11.35
C ASP A 7 -6.30 1.18 -10.98
N PRO A 8 -6.11 1.50 -9.69
CA PRO A 8 -5.16 2.54 -9.29
C PRO A 8 -3.69 2.10 -9.43
N ARG A 9 -3.38 0.80 -9.47
CA ARG A 9 -2.00 0.29 -9.44
C ARG A 9 -1.10 0.83 -10.57
N PRO A 10 -1.54 0.90 -11.84
CA PRO A 10 -0.71 1.39 -12.94
C PRO A 10 -0.29 2.86 -12.77
N TYR A 11 -1.11 3.69 -12.10
CA TYR A 11 -0.81 5.11 -11.91
C TYR A 11 0.33 5.36 -10.92
N PHE A 12 0.68 4.37 -10.10
CA PHE A 12 1.80 4.42 -9.15
C PHE A 12 3.01 3.59 -9.59
N ALA A 13 2.93 2.87 -10.71
CA ALA A 13 3.97 1.93 -11.13
C ALA A 13 5.30 2.62 -11.45
N ASP A 14 5.24 3.81 -12.06
CA ASP A 14 6.42 4.56 -12.52
C ASP A 14 6.83 5.68 -11.57
N LEU A 15 6.26 5.73 -10.35
CA LEU A 15 6.61 6.76 -9.39
C LEU A 15 8.02 6.53 -8.84
N ALA A 16 8.92 7.47 -9.12
CA ALA A 16 10.25 7.46 -8.54
C ALA A 16 10.15 7.52 -7.01
N ASP A 17 10.87 6.62 -6.33
CA ASP A 17 10.82 6.52 -4.88
C ASP A 17 11.68 7.60 -4.21
N PRO A 18 11.07 8.62 -3.57
CA PRO A 18 11.81 9.75 -3.00
C PRO A 18 12.49 9.39 -1.68
N ARG A 19 12.24 8.18 -1.14
CA ARG A 19 12.78 7.77 0.16
C ARG A 19 14.28 7.50 0.02
N ARG A 20 15.04 8.03 0.98
CA ARG A 20 16.50 7.86 1.09
C ARG A 20 16.89 6.38 1.00
N GLU A 21 17.89 6.09 0.17
CA GLU A 21 18.49 4.76 0.06
C GLU A 21 19.19 4.39 1.36
N THR A 22 18.63 3.42 2.07
CA THR A 22 19.16 2.91 3.34
C THR A 22 18.91 1.41 3.45
N ARG A 23 19.61 0.73 4.36
CA ARG A 23 19.37 -0.68 4.66
C ARG A 23 17.93 -0.97 5.11
N ASN A 24 17.21 0.03 5.61
CA ASN A 24 15.84 -0.11 6.12
C ASN A 24 14.77 0.12 5.03
N LYS A 25 15.16 0.41 3.79
CA LYS A 25 14.23 0.52 2.65
C LYS A 25 13.82 -0.88 2.16
N LEU A 26 13.07 -1.59 3.00
CA LEU A 26 12.70 -3.00 2.79
C LEU A 26 11.42 -3.15 1.97
N HIS A 27 10.49 -2.21 2.09
CA HIS A 27 9.18 -2.31 1.45
C HIS A 27 9.15 -1.49 0.16
N SER A 28 8.52 -2.03 -0.89
CA SER A 28 8.34 -1.31 -2.15
C SER A 28 7.45 -0.08 -1.92
N LEU A 29 7.73 1.01 -2.66
CA LEU A 29 6.89 2.21 -2.59
C LEU A 29 5.46 1.89 -3.02
N HIS A 30 5.33 1.08 -4.06
CA HIS A 30 4.04 0.63 -4.58
C HIS A 30 3.18 -0.05 -3.50
N ASP A 31 3.73 -1.01 -2.77
CA ASP A 31 3.00 -1.70 -1.70
C ASP A 31 2.55 -0.72 -0.61
N ILE A 32 3.43 0.21 -0.21
CA ILE A 32 3.09 1.23 0.81
C ILE A 32 1.95 2.11 0.34
N LEU A 33 2.02 2.65 -0.88
CA LEU A 33 0.99 3.54 -1.41
C LEU A 33 -0.36 2.84 -1.55
N MET A 34 -0.35 1.57 -1.95
CA MET A 34 -1.58 0.77 -2.07
C MET A 34 -2.21 0.49 -0.70
N ILE A 35 -1.40 0.19 0.33
CA ILE A 35 -1.90 0.04 1.71
C ILE A 35 -2.52 1.35 2.20
N VAL A 36 -1.80 2.47 2.06
CA VAL A 36 -2.28 3.79 2.48
C VAL A 36 -3.57 4.17 1.76
N LEU A 37 -3.65 3.95 0.44
CA LEU A 37 -4.86 4.22 -0.33
C LEU A 37 -6.05 3.40 0.19
N CYS A 38 -5.88 2.10 0.41
CA CYS A 38 -6.94 1.25 0.93
C CYS A 38 -7.37 1.67 2.35
N ALA A 39 -6.42 2.02 3.22
CA ALA A 39 -6.69 2.47 4.58
C ALA A 39 -7.46 3.81 4.60
N VAL A 40 -7.01 4.80 3.81
CA VAL A 40 -7.67 6.11 3.70
C VAL A 40 -9.09 5.96 3.15
N LEU A 41 -9.30 5.15 2.11
CA LEU A 41 -10.63 4.84 1.59
C LEU A 41 -11.52 4.09 2.61
N SER A 42 -10.91 3.43 3.60
CA SER A 42 -11.61 2.80 4.72
C SER A 42 -11.84 3.74 5.91
N GLY A 43 -11.52 5.04 5.76
CA GLY A 43 -11.71 6.06 6.79
C GLY A 43 -10.61 6.12 7.85
N ILE A 44 -9.42 5.58 7.56
CA ILE A 44 -8.28 5.58 8.47
C ILE A 44 -7.32 6.70 8.08
N GLU A 45 -7.04 7.61 9.02
CA GLU A 45 -6.29 8.83 8.75
C GLU A 45 -4.93 8.91 9.46
N ASP A 46 -4.65 7.99 10.37
CA ASP A 46 -3.41 7.97 11.16
C ASP A 46 -2.52 6.75 10.85
N TRP A 47 -1.21 6.91 11.06
CA TRP A 47 -0.22 5.89 10.71
C TRP A 47 -0.36 4.59 11.51
N VAL A 48 -0.74 4.68 12.78
CA VAL A 48 -0.92 3.50 13.65
C VAL A 48 -2.14 2.70 13.18
N GLY A 49 -3.21 3.40 12.81
CA GLY A 49 -4.38 2.82 12.17
C GLY A 49 -4.04 2.16 10.83
N MET A 50 -3.20 2.78 10.00
CA MET A 50 -2.78 2.20 8.72
C MET A 50 -1.96 0.91 8.91
N GLU A 51 -1.04 0.89 9.88
CA GLU A 51 -0.29 -0.32 10.24
C GLU A 51 -1.24 -1.43 10.73
N THR A 52 -2.20 -1.07 11.60
CA THR A 52 -3.20 -2.01 12.12
C THR A 52 -4.05 -2.58 10.99
N PHE A 53 -4.56 -1.73 10.10
CA PHE A 53 -5.29 -2.15 8.90
C PHE A 53 -4.46 -3.08 8.02
N GLY A 54 -3.20 -2.74 7.78
CA GLY A 54 -2.29 -3.57 7.00
C GLY A 54 -2.18 -4.98 7.58
N LYS A 55 -2.00 -5.10 8.89
CA LYS A 55 -1.93 -6.39 9.60
C LYS A 55 -3.26 -7.16 9.55
N GLU A 56 -4.38 -6.49 9.81
CA GLU A 56 -5.71 -7.12 9.79
C GLU A 56 -6.14 -7.59 8.39
N LYS A 57 -5.70 -6.89 7.35
CA LYS A 57 -6.06 -7.15 5.96
C LYS A 57 -4.94 -7.81 5.16
N GLU A 58 -3.85 -8.23 5.79
CA GLU A 58 -2.66 -8.75 5.11
C GLU A 58 -3.01 -9.87 4.13
N ALA A 59 -3.82 -10.84 4.55
CA ALA A 59 -4.24 -11.95 3.68
C ALA A 59 -4.95 -11.47 2.40
N TRP A 60 -5.76 -10.43 2.50
CA TRP A 60 -6.45 -9.82 1.35
C TRP A 60 -5.49 -8.98 0.51
N LEU A 61 -4.64 -8.17 1.13
CA LEU A 61 -3.63 -7.35 0.45
C LEU A 61 -2.68 -8.23 -0.38
N ARG A 62 -2.28 -9.40 0.14
CA ARG A 62 -1.44 -10.37 -0.58
C ARG A 62 -2.06 -10.94 -1.86
N THR A 63 -3.36 -10.76 -2.08
CA THR A 63 -4.00 -11.17 -3.35
C THR A 63 -3.61 -10.29 -4.53
N PHE A 64 -3.10 -9.08 -4.26
CA PHE A 64 -2.69 -8.13 -5.31
C PHE A 64 -1.39 -7.37 -5.03
N LEU A 65 -0.79 -7.51 -3.84
CA LEU A 65 0.50 -6.96 -3.45
C LEU A 65 1.51 -8.07 -3.12
N THR A 66 2.79 -7.82 -3.35
CA THR A 66 3.86 -8.80 -3.09
C THR A 66 4.13 -8.90 -1.59
N LEU A 67 4.30 -7.76 -0.90
CA LEU A 67 4.58 -7.69 0.54
C LEU A 67 5.73 -8.62 0.96
N ALA A 68 6.84 -8.55 0.23
CA ALA A 68 8.00 -9.44 0.42
C ALA A 68 8.59 -9.38 1.84
N ASN A 69 8.50 -8.21 2.47
CA ASN A 69 8.96 -7.96 3.84
C ASN A 69 7.80 -7.74 4.83
N GLY A 70 6.58 -8.17 4.48
CA GLY A 70 5.39 -7.97 5.31
C GLY A 70 4.85 -6.54 5.28
N ILE A 71 4.04 -6.21 6.28
CA ILE A 71 3.40 -4.90 6.44
C ILE A 71 4.45 -3.87 6.92
N PRO A 72 4.58 -2.71 6.24
CA PRO A 72 5.42 -1.61 6.70
C PRO A 72 4.93 -1.09 8.06
N ALA A 73 5.87 -0.84 8.97
CA ALA A 73 5.64 -0.26 10.30
C ALA A 73 6.58 0.93 10.54
#